data_AF-A0A8S3E6I1-F1
#
_entry.id   AF-A0A8S3E6I1-F1
#
_cell.length_a   1.000
_cell.length_b   1.000
_cell.length_c   1.000
_cell.angle_alpha   90.00
_cell.angle_beta   90.00
_cell.angle_gamma   90.00
#
_symmetry.space_group_name_H-M   'P 1'
#
loop_
_entity.id
_entity.type
_entity.pdbx_description
1 polymer ?
#
loop_
_entity_poly.entity_id
_entity_poly.type
_entity_poly.pdbx_seq_one_letter_code
_entity_poly.pdbx_strand_id
1 'polypeptide(L)'
;TTEEEFFNNERHGRALDEFLDIIATRVSLKNFKGYRAGLDVSEQTDCPISYYELYDQKEIMFHVSTLLPFTHSDSSQIQRKRHIGNDIVTIVFQEENTPFHPSMIKSNFLHVFLVVQPVQVLSRTCYKMIIVTRDDIEAFPPMLQRNVVYVRTAEQLKQFILTKLINAEYAAYRCRTFALLQERTRCSYLKTLCENLIEKSYDLLCDEQKRASHRRLSMLSNSTKKRYFSNMKKMFTRSNSTPDGPQPSRKSDQSTTDKERRKNGKKFIRPGKSTNADS
;
A
#
# COMPACT_ATOMS: atom_id res chain seq x y z
N THR A 1 17.43 -33.48 -12.66
CA THR A 1 16.74 -32.34 -12.05
C THR A 1 17.49 -31.88 -10.82
N THR A 2 18.60 -31.18 -11.06
CA THR A 2 19.27 -30.37 -10.03
C THR A 2 18.49 -29.07 -9.80
N GLU A 3 18.72 -28.38 -8.69
CA GLU A 3 18.11 -27.07 -8.43
C GLU A 3 18.51 -26.04 -9.51
N GLU A 4 19.77 -26.09 -9.95
CA GLU A 4 20.33 -25.17 -10.95
C GLU A 4 19.61 -25.30 -12.30
N GLU A 5 19.24 -26.52 -12.72
CA GLU A 5 18.53 -26.76 -13.98
C GLU A 5 17.20 -25.99 -14.07
N PHE A 6 16.53 -25.70 -12.95
CA PHE A 6 15.26 -24.95 -12.97
C PHE A 6 15.43 -23.47 -13.33
N PHE A 7 16.56 -22.86 -12.99
CA PHE A 7 16.80 -21.43 -13.19
C PHE A 7 17.69 -21.12 -14.40
N ASN A 8 18.36 -22.11 -14.97
CA ASN A 8 19.31 -21.91 -16.08
C ASN A 8 18.67 -21.90 -17.48
N ASN A 9 17.34 -22.06 -17.60
CA ASN A 9 16.66 -21.93 -18.89
C ASN A 9 16.75 -20.48 -19.42
N GLU A 10 17.49 -20.25 -20.50
CA GLU A 10 17.60 -18.91 -21.09
C GLU A 10 16.36 -18.50 -21.89
N ARG A 11 15.64 -19.48 -22.45
CA ARG A 11 14.45 -19.28 -23.28
C ARG A 11 13.38 -20.31 -22.94
N HIS A 12 12.13 -19.99 -23.21
CA HIS A 12 11.01 -20.92 -23.15
C HIS A 12 10.41 -21.14 -24.53
N GLY A 13 9.69 -22.26 -24.68
CA GLY A 13 8.99 -22.59 -25.91
C GLY A 13 7.65 -21.86 -26.05
N ARG A 14 7.08 -21.98 -27.25
CA ARG A 14 5.77 -21.42 -27.59
C ARG A 14 4.64 -21.90 -26.68
N ALA A 15 4.72 -23.12 -26.16
CA ALA A 15 3.72 -23.67 -25.26
C ALA A 15 3.59 -22.87 -23.96
N LEU A 16 4.71 -22.34 -23.44
CA LEU A 16 4.68 -21.48 -22.26
C LEU A 16 4.15 -20.09 -22.60
N ASP A 17 4.51 -19.51 -23.76
CA ASP A 17 3.93 -18.23 -24.19
C ASP A 17 2.41 -18.31 -24.32
N GLU A 18 1.89 -19.34 -25.00
CA GLU A 18 0.44 -19.55 -25.14
C GLU A 18 -0.26 -19.72 -23.77
N PHE A 19 0.39 -20.38 -22.81
CA PHE A 19 -0.14 -20.51 -21.46
C PHE A 19 -0.13 -19.17 -20.70
N LEU A 20 0.95 -18.40 -20.79
CA LEU A 20 1.08 -17.11 -20.12
C LEU A 20 0.07 -16.09 -20.68
N ASP A 21 -0.13 -16.07 -22.00
CA ASP A 21 -1.13 -15.23 -22.68
C ASP A 21 -2.57 -15.59 -22.27
N ILE A 22 -2.83 -16.82 -21.83
CA ILE A 22 -4.14 -17.19 -21.27
C ILE A 22 -4.33 -16.58 -19.88
N ILE A 23 -3.31 -16.64 -19.01
CA ILE A 23 -3.49 -16.29 -17.59
C ILE A 23 -3.25 -14.81 -17.29
N ALA A 24 -2.51 -14.11 -18.14
CA ALA A 24 -2.06 -12.74 -17.87
C ALA A 24 -1.83 -11.96 -19.16
N THR A 25 -1.63 -10.65 -19.02
CA THR A 25 -1.29 -9.75 -20.12
C THR A 25 0.21 -9.47 -20.13
N ARG A 26 0.85 -9.58 -21.29
CA ARG A 26 2.26 -9.15 -21.47
C ARG A 26 2.37 -7.64 -21.35
N VAL A 27 3.24 -7.16 -20.46
CA VAL A 27 3.44 -5.73 -20.18
C VAL A 27 4.91 -5.33 -20.32
N SER A 28 5.15 -4.09 -20.74
CA SER A 28 6.48 -3.46 -20.67
C SER A 28 6.76 -3.02 -19.24
N LEU A 29 7.94 -3.36 -18.69
CA LEU A 29 8.34 -2.91 -17.37
C LEU A 29 8.86 -1.47 -17.36
N LYS A 30 9.38 -0.97 -18.48
CA LYS A 30 9.79 0.43 -18.60
C LYS A 30 8.61 1.36 -18.27
N ASN A 31 8.78 2.18 -17.22
CA ASN A 31 7.78 3.13 -16.73
C ASN A 31 6.43 2.49 -16.32
N PHE A 32 6.41 1.19 -16.01
CA PHE A 32 5.21 0.49 -15.55
C PHE A 32 4.65 1.12 -14.27
N LYS A 33 3.32 1.25 -14.20
CA LYS A 33 2.62 2.00 -13.13
C LYS A 33 1.84 1.13 -12.13
N GLY A 34 1.63 -0.15 -12.43
CA GLY A 34 0.95 -1.08 -11.54
C GLY A 34 1.88 -1.67 -10.48
N TYR A 35 1.38 -2.66 -9.75
CA TYR A 35 2.17 -3.43 -8.81
C TYR A 35 3.34 -4.16 -9.50
N ARG A 36 4.56 -3.78 -9.15
CA ARG A 36 5.80 -4.27 -9.80
C ARG A 36 6.47 -5.47 -9.12
N ALA A 37 5.96 -5.93 -7.97
CA ALA A 37 6.51 -7.07 -7.21
C ALA A 37 8.05 -7.08 -7.03
N GLY A 38 8.67 -5.90 -6.90
CA GLY A 38 10.12 -5.79 -6.73
C GLY A 38 10.94 -5.84 -8.03
N LEU A 39 10.31 -5.98 -9.19
CA LEU A 39 10.98 -5.83 -10.49
C LEU A 39 11.42 -4.38 -10.73
N ASP A 40 12.50 -4.23 -11.52
CA ASP A 40 12.95 -2.92 -11.95
C ASP A 40 12.08 -2.39 -13.11
N VAL A 41 11.56 -1.18 -12.91
CA VAL A 41 10.69 -0.45 -13.85
C VAL A 41 11.35 0.82 -14.39
N SER A 42 12.65 0.98 -14.12
CA SER A 42 13.46 2.07 -14.64
C SER A 42 13.53 2.02 -16.17
N GLU A 43 13.99 3.12 -16.79
CA GLU A 43 14.17 3.15 -18.24
C GLU A 43 15.30 2.24 -18.74
N GLN A 44 16.19 1.82 -17.85
CA GLN A 44 17.37 1.00 -18.12
C GLN A 44 17.19 -0.43 -17.60
N THR A 45 15.96 -0.88 -17.38
CA THR A 45 15.69 -2.22 -16.87
C THR A 45 16.22 -3.31 -17.81
N ASP A 46 16.96 -4.27 -17.25
CA ASP A 46 17.46 -5.45 -17.95
C ASP A 46 16.36 -6.51 -18.18
N CYS A 47 15.17 -6.28 -17.63
CA CYS A 47 13.98 -7.09 -17.81
C CYS A 47 12.91 -6.23 -18.52
N PRO A 48 12.87 -6.19 -19.86
CA PRO A 48 12.02 -5.22 -20.56
C PRO A 48 10.53 -5.55 -20.46
N ILE A 49 10.19 -6.82 -20.20
CA ILE A 49 8.82 -7.34 -20.25
C ILE A 49 8.55 -8.28 -19.10
N SER A 50 7.28 -8.34 -18.70
CA SER A 50 6.76 -9.37 -17.81
C SER A 50 5.30 -9.67 -18.15
N TYR A 51 4.68 -10.55 -17.38
CA TYR A 51 3.25 -10.81 -17.42
C TYR A 51 2.58 -10.28 -16.16
N TYR A 52 1.46 -9.59 -16.35
CA TYR A 52 0.72 -8.91 -15.31
C TYR A 52 -0.78 -9.08 -15.50
N GLU A 53 -1.53 -9.18 -14.42
CA GLU A 53 -2.99 -9.27 -14.45
C GLU A 53 -3.64 -8.51 -13.29
N LEU A 54 -4.77 -7.86 -13.55
CA LEU A 54 -5.66 -7.34 -12.52
C LEU A 54 -6.87 -8.27 -12.41
N TYR A 55 -6.90 -9.10 -11.37
CA TYR A 55 -7.95 -10.11 -11.18
C TYR A 55 -8.61 -9.95 -9.81
N ASP A 56 -9.93 -9.82 -9.78
CA ASP A 56 -10.71 -9.64 -8.53
C ASP A 56 -10.14 -8.53 -7.62
N GLN A 57 -9.87 -7.37 -8.24
CA GLN A 57 -9.26 -6.18 -7.63
C GLN A 57 -7.86 -6.41 -7.01
N LYS A 58 -7.19 -7.51 -7.38
CA LYS A 58 -5.83 -7.84 -6.94
C LYS A 58 -4.89 -7.75 -8.13
N GLU A 59 -3.81 -7.00 -7.96
CA GLU A 59 -2.74 -6.89 -8.95
C GLU A 59 -1.78 -8.09 -8.80
N ILE A 60 -1.55 -8.82 -9.89
CA ILE A 60 -0.68 -10.01 -9.92
C ILE A 60 0.43 -9.75 -10.93
N MET A 61 1.68 -9.81 -10.48
CA MET A 61 2.87 -9.73 -11.32
C MET A 61 3.57 -11.09 -11.33
N PHE A 62 3.90 -11.61 -12.51
CA PHE A 62 4.55 -12.91 -12.64
C PHE A 62 6.06 -12.76 -12.78
N HIS A 63 6.82 -13.48 -11.96
CA HIS A 63 8.27 -13.62 -12.13
C HIS A 63 8.57 -14.79 -13.09
N VAL A 64 8.64 -14.52 -14.39
CA VAL A 64 8.92 -15.55 -15.41
C VAL A 64 10.42 -15.76 -15.52
N SER A 65 10.92 -16.95 -15.15
CA SER A 65 12.36 -17.25 -15.03
C SER A 65 13.16 -16.88 -16.27
N THR A 66 12.66 -17.20 -17.45
CA THR A 66 13.27 -16.95 -18.76
C THR A 66 13.22 -15.49 -19.20
N LEU A 67 12.35 -14.66 -18.60
CA LEU A 67 12.29 -13.22 -18.86
C LEU A 67 13.15 -12.41 -17.87
N LEU A 68 13.53 -13.01 -16.75
CA LEU A 68 14.47 -12.41 -15.81
C LEU A 68 15.90 -12.45 -16.36
N PRO A 69 16.76 -11.49 -15.96
CA PRO A 69 18.15 -11.43 -16.40
C PRO A 69 18.87 -12.77 -16.20
N PHE A 70 19.69 -13.14 -17.18
CA PHE A 70 20.51 -14.35 -17.15
C PHE A 70 21.99 -13.99 -17.04
N THR A 71 22.70 -14.66 -16.14
CA THR A 71 24.13 -14.40 -15.91
C THR A 71 24.92 -15.68 -16.18
N HIS A 72 25.63 -15.77 -17.32
CA HIS A 72 26.37 -16.99 -17.71
C HIS A 72 27.42 -17.43 -16.68
N SER A 73 28.00 -16.50 -15.93
CA SER A 73 29.03 -16.79 -14.91
C SER A 73 28.45 -17.25 -13.56
N ASP A 74 27.12 -17.23 -13.39
CA ASP A 74 26.46 -17.57 -12.13
C ASP A 74 25.58 -18.82 -12.31
N SER A 75 26.12 -20.00 -12.01
CA SER A 75 25.37 -21.26 -12.12
C SER A 75 24.12 -21.31 -11.23
N SER A 76 24.13 -20.54 -10.14
CA SER A 76 23.02 -20.45 -9.17
C SER A 76 21.94 -19.46 -9.58
N GLN A 77 22.17 -18.65 -10.63
CA GLN A 77 21.25 -17.63 -11.15
C GLN A 77 20.61 -16.80 -10.03
N ILE A 78 21.43 -16.20 -9.17
CA ILE A 78 21.03 -15.52 -7.93
C ILE A 78 19.97 -14.44 -8.20
N GLN A 79 20.07 -13.70 -9.31
CA GLN A 79 19.08 -12.68 -9.65
C GLN A 79 17.69 -13.27 -9.88
N ARG A 80 17.61 -14.41 -10.59
CA ARG A 80 16.33 -15.12 -10.80
C ARG A 80 15.80 -15.68 -9.49
N LYS A 81 16.68 -16.31 -8.72
CA LYS A 81 16.35 -16.88 -7.40
C LYS A 81 15.93 -15.83 -6.38
N ARG A 82 16.45 -14.60 -6.47
CA ARG A 82 16.06 -13.48 -5.60
C ARG A 82 14.58 -13.12 -5.76
N HIS A 83 14.05 -13.20 -6.98
CA HIS A 83 12.63 -12.96 -7.22
C HIS A 83 11.82 -14.22 -6.91
N ILE A 84 12.03 -15.27 -7.69
CA ILE A 84 11.22 -16.50 -7.63
C ILE A 84 11.36 -17.22 -6.29
N GLY A 85 12.59 -17.29 -5.76
CA GLY A 85 12.87 -17.95 -4.48
C GLY A 85 12.29 -17.23 -3.26
N ASN A 86 11.80 -16.00 -3.42
CA ASN A 86 11.09 -15.25 -2.37
C ASN A 86 9.57 -15.23 -2.57
N ASP A 87 9.05 -15.85 -3.64
CA ASP A 87 7.62 -16.03 -3.82
C ASP A 87 7.08 -17.11 -2.86
N ILE A 88 5.77 -17.11 -2.63
CA ILE A 88 5.08 -18.15 -1.84
C ILE A 88 4.53 -19.26 -2.75
N VAL A 89 3.95 -18.84 -3.89
CA VAL A 89 3.29 -19.70 -4.86
C VAL A 89 4.02 -19.61 -6.19
N THR A 90 4.31 -20.75 -6.82
CA THR A 90 5.01 -20.80 -8.11
C THR A 90 4.31 -21.72 -9.09
N ILE A 91 4.29 -21.34 -10.36
CA ILE A 91 3.87 -22.22 -11.45
C ILE A 91 5.11 -22.94 -11.98
N VAL A 92 5.06 -24.27 -12.03
CA VAL A 92 6.08 -25.10 -12.66
C VAL A 92 5.52 -25.59 -13.99
N PHE A 93 5.96 -24.98 -15.08
CA PHE A 93 5.53 -25.37 -16.42
C PHE A 93 6.44 -26.47 -16.97
N GLN A 94 5.84 -27.57 -17.38
CA GLN A 94 6.52 -28.79 -17.80
C GLN A 94 6.20 -29.09 -19.25
N GLU A 95 7.12 -28.77 -20.17
CA GLU A 95 6.95 -29.15 -21.58
C GLU A 95 6.99 -30.67 -21.76
N GLU A 96 7.79 -31.37 -20.93
CA GLU A 96 7.85 -32.82 -20.84
C GLU A 96 7.40 -33.31 -19.46
N ASN A 97 6.89 -34.55 -19.38
CA ASN A 97 6.41 -35.14 -18.13
C ASN A 97 7.57 -35.52 -17.18
N THR A 98 8.18 -34.52 -16.56
CA THR A 98 9.30 -34.69 -15.65
C THR A 98 8.81 -34.73 -14.20
N PRO A 99 9.19 -35.72 -13.38
CA PRO A 99 8.83 -35.73 -11.96
C PRO A 99 9.30 -34.45 -11.25
N PHE A 100 8.40 -33.82 -10.50
CA PHE A 100 8.68 -32.63 -9.70
C PHE A 100 8.41 -32.90 -8.22
N HIS A 101 9.33 -32.47 -7.36
CA HIS A 101 9.14 -32.50 -5.90
C HIS A 101 9.57 -31.16 -5.28
N PRO A 102 8.81 -30.58 -4.33
CA PRO A 102 9.12 -29.30 -3.71
C PRO A 102 10.51 -29.20 -3.08
N SER A 103 11.08 -30.33 -2.62
CA SER A 103 12.43 -30.38 -2.05
C SER A 103 13.55 -30.15 -3.07
N MET A 104 13.24 -30.21 -4.37
CA MET A 104 14.20 -29.94 -5.44
C MET A 104 14.62 -28.47 -5.49
N ILE A 105 13.83 -27.55 -4.92
CA ILE A 105 14.13 -26.11 -4.87
C ILE A 105 14.30 -25.65 -3.43
N LYS A 106 15.48 -25.14 -3.09
CA LYS A 106 15.81 -24.65 -1.75
C LYS A 106 15.38 -23.19 -1.61
N SER A 107 14.27 -23.00 -0.91
CA SER A 107 13.74 -21.69 -0.53
C SER A 107 13.04 -21.77 0.83
N ASN A 108 13.05 -20.67 1.58
CA ASN A 108 12.28 -20.50 2.82
C ASN A 108 10.85 -20.01 2.55
N PHE A 109 10.56 -19.50 1.35
CA PHE A 109 9.29 -18.88 1.00
C PHE A 109 8.45 -19.74 0.06
N LEU A 110 9.07 -20.47 -0.86
CA LEU A 110 8.35 -21.34 -1.79
C LEU A 110 7.65 -22.48 -1.04
N HIS A 111 6.33 -22.48 -1.06
CA HIS A 111 5.51 -23.41 -0.28
C HIS A 111 4.44 -24.11 -1.12
N VAL A 112 3.97 -23.48 -2.20
CA VAL A 112 2.94 -24.05 -3.08
C VAL A 112 3.37 -24.00 -4.54
N PHE A 113 3.21 -25.12 -5.23
CA PHE A 113 3.60 -25.29 -6.63
C PHE A 113 2.40 -25.77 -7.45
N LEU A 114 1.97 -24.95 -8.41
CA LEU A 114 1.03 -25.38 -9.45
C LEU A 114 1.84 -25.94 -10.61
N VAL A 115 1.88 -27.27 -10.73
CA VAL A 115 2.56 -27.93 -11.84
C VAL A 115 1.59 -28.01 -13.02
N VAL A 116 1.99 -27.49 -14.17
CA VAL A 116 1.18 -27.39 -15.38
C VAL A 116 1.91 -28.08 -16.51
N GLN A 117 1.23 -29.01 -17.18
CA GLN A 117 1.74 -29.71 -18.35
C GLN A 117 0.76 -29.50 -19.53
N PRO A 118 1.21 -28.95 -20.67
CA PRO A 118 0.40 -28.91 -21.88
C PRO A 118 0.23 -30.31 -22.46
N VAL A 119 -0.96 -30.61 -22.97
CA VAL A 119 -1.34 -31.88 -23.58
C VAL A 119 -2.16 -31.59 -24.83
N GLN A 120 -1.80 -32.21 -25.96
CA GLN A 120 -2.58 -32.07 -27.18
C GLN A 120 -3.79 -33.02 -27.16
N VAL A 121 -5.00 -32.48 -27.25
CA VAL A 121 -6.25 -33.25 -27.32
C VAL A 121 -7.08 -32.75 -28.50
N LEU A 122 -7.35 -33.62 -29.47
CA LEU A 122 -8.15 -33.29 -30.66
C LEU A 122 -7.69 -31.99 -31.35
N SER A 123 -6.38 -31.84 -31.53
CA SER A 123 -5.74 -30.65 -32.12
C SER A 123 -5.92 -29.34 -31.32
N ARG A 124 -6.28 -29.42 -30.04
CA ARG A 124 -6.29 -28.29 -29.11
C ARG A 124 -5.29 -28.50 -27.97
N THR A 125 -4.58 -27.44 -27.59
CA THR A 125 -3.74 -27.43 -26.39
C THR A 125 -4.65 -27.42 -25.15
N CYS A 126 -4.57 -28.46 -24.35
CA CYS A 126 -5.21 -28.57 -23.04
C CYS A 126 -4.15 -28.68 -21.95
N TYR A 127 -4.52 -28.59 -20.69
CA TYR A 127 -3.55 -28.60 -19.59
C TYR A 127 -3.88 -29.64 -18.54
N LYS A 128 -2.91 -30.48 -18.19
CA LYS A 128 -2.92 -31.30 -16.99
C LYS A 128 -2.31 -30.47 -15.87
N MET A 129 -3.01 -30.36 -14.75
CA MET A 129 -2.58 -29.55 -13.61
C MET A 129 -2.63 -30.34 -12.32
N ILE A 130 -1.59 -30.22 -11.51
CA ILE A 130 -1.57 -30.75 -10.13
C ILE A 130 -1.06 -29.66 -9.19
N ILE A 131 -1.54 -29.71 -7.94
CA ILE A 131 -1.00 -28.89 -6.87
C ILE A 131 -0.05 -29.76 -6.04
N VAL A 132 1.13 -29.23 -5.77
CA VAL A 132 2.11 -29.83 -4.87
C VAL A 132 2.47 -28.79 -3.84
N THR A 133 2.39 -29.14 -2.57
CA THR A 133 2.66 -28.23 -1.45
C THR A 133 3.79 -28.79 -0.59
N ARG A 134 4.44 -27.92 0.17
CA ARG A 134 5.18 -28.37 1.35
C ARG A 134 4.22 -28.88 2.43
N ASP A 135 4.79 -29.59 3.40
CA ASP A 135 4.05 -30.12 4.55
C ASP A 135 3.33 -28.98 5.30
N ASP A 136 2.22 -29.33 5.97
CA ASP A 136 1.38 -28.41 6.78
C ASP A 136 0.51 -27.38 6.02
N ILE A 137 0.30 -27.55 4.72
CA ILE A 137 -0.66 -26.74 3.95
C ILE A 137 -1.94 -27.54 3.71
N GLU A 138 -3.05 -27.03 4.26
CA GLU A 138 -4.38 -27.62 4.06
C GLU A 138 -4.85 -27.50 2.60
N ALA A 139 -5.73 -28.41 2.17
CA ALA A 139 -6.32 -28.34 0.84
C ALA A 139 -7.24 -27.12 0.69
N PHE A 140 -7.17 -26.45 -0.46
CA PHE A 140 -7.94 -25.24 -0.74
C PHE A 140 -8.66 -25.30 -2.09
N PRO A 141 -9.85 -24.70 -2.22
CA PRO A 141 -10.59 -24.65 -3.47
C PRO A 141 -9.97 -23.68 -4.50
N PRO A 142 -10.32 -23.77 -5.79
CA PRO A 142 -11.05 -24.89 -6.39
C PRO A 142 -10.21 -26.16 -6.38
N MET A 143 -10.83 -27.32 -6.18
CA MET A 143 -10.11 -28.59 -6.07
C MET A 143 -9.55 -29.02 -7.44
N LEU A 144 -8.31 -29.49 -7.44
CA LEU A 144 -7.68 -30.12 -8.61
C LEU A 144 -7.79 -31.64 -8.47
N GLN A 145 -8.40 -32.30 -9.45
CA GLN A 145 -8.37 -33.75 -9.57
C GLN A 145 -7.04 -34.19 -10.19
N ARG A 146 -6.39 -35.18 -9.58
CA ARG A 146 -5.17 -35.78 -10.11
C ARG A 146 -5.47 -36.47 -11.45
N ASN A 147 -4.54 -36.38 -12.39
CA ASN A 147 -4.63 -37.03 -13.70
C ASN A 147 -5.81 -36.60 -14.60
N VAL A 148 -6.40 -35.43 -14.33
CA VAL A 148 -7.43 -34.85 -15.19
C VAL A 148 -6.82 -33.84 -16.15
N VAL A 149 -7.18 -33.95 -17.42
CA VAL A 149 -6.91 -32.93 -18.44
C VAL A 149 -8.04 -31.92 -18.41
N TYR A 150 -7.70 -30.65 -18.15
CA TYR A 150 -8.67 -29.58 -18.10
C TYR A 150 -8.91 -29.06 -19.51
N VAL A 151 -10.00 -29.52 -20.12
CA VAL A 151 -10.51 -29.01 -21.40
C VAL A 151 -11.44 -27.83 -21.08
N ARG A 152 -10.88 -26.62 -21.04
CA ARG A 152 -11.59 -25.38 -20.71
C ARG A 152 -11.37 -24.34 -21.79
N THR A 153 -12.28 -23.37 -21.89
CA THR A 153 -11.98 -22.15 -22.64
C THR A 153 -10.84 -21.39 -21.96
N ALA A 154 -10.14 -20.52 -22.71
CA ALA A 154 -9.06 -19.70 -22.16
C ALA A 154 -9.55 -18.89 -20.94
N GLU A 155 -10.73 -18.30 -21.00
CA GLU A 155 -11.33 -17.52 -19.90
C GLU A 155 -11.62 -18.36 -18.66
N GLN A 156 -12.24 -19.53 -18.82
CA GLN A 156 -12.50 -20.45 -17.71
C GLN A 156 -11.21 -20.96 -17.08
N LEU A 157 -10.18 -21.20 -17.90
CA LEU A 157 -8.87 -21.63 -17.43
C LEU A 157 -8.17 -20.51 -16.64
N LYS A 158 -8.16 -19.28 -17.17
CA LYS A 158 -7.66 -18.08 -16.49
C LYS A 158 -8.30 -17.89 -15.12
N GLN A 159 -9.63 -17.83 -15.07
CA GLN A 159 -10.37 -17.65 -13.82
C GLN A 159 -10.02 -18.73 -12.79
N PHE A 160 -9.97 -19.99 -13.23
CA PHE A 160 -9.61 -21.10 -12.35
C PHE A 160 -8.19 -20.99 -11.82
N ILE A 161 -7.20 -20.74 -12.69
CA ILE A 161 -5.78 -20.68 -12.30
C ILE A 161 -5.54 -19.50 -11.36
N LEU A 162 -6.00 -18.29 -11.69
CA LEU A 162 -5.78 -17.12 -10.86
C LEU A 162 -6.44 -17.25 -9.49
N THR A 163 -7.69 -17.77 -9.44
CA THR A 163 -8.35 -18.09 -8.17
C THR A 163 -7.56 -19.12 -7.37
N LYS A 164 -7.04 -20.16 -8.05
CA LYS A 164 -6.26 -21.22 -7.39
C LYS A 164 -4.95 -20.71 -6.82
N LEU A 165 -4.25 -19.80 -7.51
CA LEU A 165 -2.99 -19.20 -7.06
C LEU A 165 -3.21 -18.28 -5.86
N ILE A 166 -4.25 -17.43 -5.89
CA ILE A 166 -4.60 -16.56 -4.76
C ILE A 166 -4.97 -17.39 -3.54
N ASN A 167 -5.82 -18.41 -3.71
CA ASN A 167 -6.21 -19.29 -2.61
C ASN A 167 -5.03 -20.14 -2.09
N ALA A 168 -4.07 -20.49 -2.95
CA ALA A 168 -2.84 -21.14 -2.53
C ALA A 168 -2.03 -20.26 -1.58
N GLU A 169 -1.91 -18.97 -1.89
CA GLU A 169 -1.21 -18.01 -1.04
C GLU A 169 -1.93 -17.84 0.31
N TYR A 170 -3.26 -17.69 0.29
CA TYR A 170 -4.05 -17.63 1.53
C TYR A 170 -3.95 -18.90 2.38
N ALA A 171 -3.87 -20.08 1.75
CA ALA A 171 -3.65 -21.34 2.46
C ALA A 171 -2.24 -21.40 3.05
N ALA A 172 -1.22 -20.94 2.32
CA ALA A 172 0.15 -20.90 2.82
C ALA A 172 0.29 -20.01 4.05
N TYR A 173 -0.38 -18.84 4.11
CA TYR A 173 -0.33 -17.98 5.31
C TYR A 173 -0.83 -18.65 6.60
N ARG A 174 -1.65 -19.71 6.48
CA ARG A 174 -2.12 -20.49 7.63
C ARG A 174 -1.09 -21.50 8.13
N CYS A 175 -0.05 -21.81 7.35
CA CYS A 175 0.98 -22.74 7.78
C CYS A 175 1.81 -22.14 8.91
N ARG A 176 2.38 -22.99 9.77
CA ARG A 176 3.10 -22.57 10.97
C ARG A 176 4.20 -21.55 10.69
N THR A 177 4.99 -21.77 9.63
CA THR A 177 6.10 -20.89 9.25
C THR A 177 5.61 -19.47 9.02
N PHE A 178 4.59 -19.28 8.18
CA PHE A 178 4.09 -17.95 7.85
C PHE A 178 3.21 -17.35 8.96
N ALA A 179 2.40 -18.16 9.64
CA ALA A 179 1.57 -17.71 10.74
C ALA A 179 2.41 -17.08 11.86
N LEU A 180 3.57 -17.69 12.20
CA LEU A 180 4.48 -17.14 13.20
C LEU A 180 5.12 -15.81 12.76
N LEU A 181 5.48 -15.67 11.48
CA LEU A 181 5.99 -14.40 10.96
C LEU A 181 4.91 -13.30 10.99
N GLN A 182 3.69 -13.62 10.55
CA GLN A 182 2.56 -12.67 10.57
C GLN A 182 2.23 -12.24 11.99
N GLU A 183 2.22 -13.18 12.95
CA GLU A 183 1.90 -12.88 14.35
C GLU A 183 2.93 -11.93 14.98
N ARG A 184 4.22 -12.13 14.70
CA ARG A 184 5.29 -11.22 15.15
C ARG A 184 5.09 -9.80 14.60
N THR A 185 4.85 -9.67 13.30
CA THR A 185 4.61 -8.38 12.64
C THR A 185 3.35 -7.71 13.17
N ARG A 186 2.26 -8.48 13.34
CA ARG A 186 0.99 -8.00 13.88
C ARG A 186 1.14 -7.50 15.31
N CYS A 187 1.85 -8.23 16.16
CA CYS A 187 2.17 -7.80 17.53
C CYS A 187 2.97 -6.50 17.54
N SER A 188 4.00 -6.39 16.69
CA SER A 188 4.82 -5.18 16.58
C SER A 188 3.98 -3.97 16.17
N TYR A 189 3.16 -4.10 15.11
CA TYR A 189 2.30 -3.00 14.65
C TYR A 189 1.24 -2.61 15.66
N LEU A 190 0.62 -3.59 16.33
CA LEU A 190 -0.38 -3.32 17.35
C LEU A 190 0.23 -2.59 18.55
N LYS A 191 1.44 -2.98 18.96
CA LYS A 191 2.18 -2.29 20.02
C LYS A 191 2.43 -0.83 19.67
N THR A 192 3.00 -0.56 18.48
CA THR A 192 3.24 0.81 18.00
C THR A 192 1.96 1.62 17.87
N LEU A 193 0.87 1.01 17.40
CA LEU A 193 -0.43 1.67 17.32
C LEU A 193 -0.93 2.08 18.72
N CYS A 194 -0.88 1.17 19.69
CA CYS A 194 -1.28 1.45 21.07
C CYS A 194 -0.45 2.56 21.69
N GLU A 195 0.88 2.52 21.54
CA GLU A 195 1.79 3.57 22.03
C GLU A 195 1.44 4.94 21.45
N ASN A 196 1.25 5.01 20.13
CA ASN A 196 0.87 6.25 19.44
C ASN A 196 -0.52 6.78 19.88
N LEU A 197 -1.48 5.88 20.12
CA LEU A 197 -2.81 6.26 20.58
C LEU A 197 -2.78 6.77 22.02
N ILE A 198 -1.98 6.16 22.89
CA ILE A 198 -1.79 6.60 24.27
C ILE A 198 -1.15 7.99 24.29
N GLU A 199 -0.07 8.21 23.53
CA GLU A 199 0.61 9.51 23.42
C GLU A 199 -0.34 10.60 22.95
N LYS A 200 -1.06 10.37 21.84
CA LYS A 200 -2.04 11.34 21.33
C LYS A 200 -3.19 11.61 22.29
N SER A 201 -3.65 10.58 23.01
CA SER A 201 -4.71 10.76 24.01
C SER A 201 -4.23 11.63 25.17
N TYR A 202 -2.98 11.43 25.61
CA TYR A 202 -2.37 12.24 26.66
C TYR A 202 -2.21 13.70 26.22
N ASP A 203 -1.71 13.94 25.01
CA ASP A 203 -1.57 15.29 24.45
C ASP A 203 -2.90 16.05 24.39
N LEU A 204 -3.97 15.37 23.95
CA LEU A 204 -5.32 15.95 23.90
C LEU A 204 -5.82 16.34 25.30
N LEU A 205 -5.60 15.50 26.31
CA LEU A 205 -5.97 15.79 27.70
C LEU A 205 -5.16 16.97 28.25
N CYS A 206 -3.85 17.02 28.00
CA CYS A 206 -3.01 18.14 28.41
C CYS A 206 -3.43 19.45 27.75
N ASP A 207 -3.78 19.43 26.46
CA ASP A 207 -4.24 20.61 25.75
C ASP A 207 -5.62 21.09 26.23
N GLU A 208 -6.52 20.17 26.57
CA GLU A 208 -7.79 20.51 27.19
C GLU A 208 -7.59 21.17 28.56
N GLN A 209 -6.70 20.64 29.40
CA GLN A 209 -6.33 21.25 30.69
C GLN A 209 -5.73 22.65 30.52
N LYS A 210 -4.84 22.86 29.54
CA LYS A 210 -4.28 24.19 29.22
C LYS A 210 -5.37 25.15 28.77
N ARG A 211 -6.28 24.72 27.88
CA ARG A 211 -7.41 25.55 27.41
C ARG A 211 -8.38 25.91 28.54
N ALA A 212 -8.72 24.95 29.41
CA ALA A 212 -9.58 25.18 30.58
C ALA A 212 -8.93 26.18 31.56
N SER A 213 -7.63 26.06 31.80
CA SER A 213 -6.86 26.98 32.64
C SER A 213 -6.82 28.39 32.06
N HIS A 214 -6.57 28.52 30.75
CA HIS A 214 -6.64 29.82 30.06
C HIS A 214 -8.03 30.46 30.13
N ARG A 215 -9.12 29.68 30.01
CA ARG A 215 -10.50 30.19 30.18
C ARG A 215 -10.77 30.66 31.62
N ARG A 216 -10.27 29.96 32.64
CA ARG A 216 -10.40 30.41 34.04
C ARG A 216 -9.64 31.71 34.29
N LEU A 217 -8.39 31.81 33.82
CA LEU A 217 -7.58 33.02 33.93
C LEU A 217 -8.21 34.22 33.20
N SER A 218 -8.80 34.02 32.02
CA SER A 218 -9.50 35.08 31.29
C SER A 218 -10.80 35.54 31.98
N MET A 219 -11.56 34.60 32.56
CA MET A 219 -12.75 34.90 33.37
C MET A 219 -12.39 35.69 34.64
N LEU A 220 -11.33 35.30 35.34
CA LEU A 220 -10.83 35.99 36.53
C LEU A 220 -10.39 37.42 36.18
N SER A 221 -9.59 37.58 35.11
CA SER A 221 -9.14 38.87 34.54
C SER A 221 -10.31 39.78 34.14
N ASN A 222 -11.34 39.24 33.48
CA ASN A 222 -12.53 40.02 33.11
C ASN A 222 -13.36 40.41 34.34
N SER A 223 -13.38 39.59 35.39
CA SER A 223 -14.06 39.94 36.65
C SER A 223 -13.33 41.07 37.39
N THR A 224 -12.00 41.06 37.44
CA THR A 224 -11.19 42.15 38.02
C THR A 224 -11.28 43.41 37.19
N LYS A 225 -11.25 43.33 35.85
CA LYS A 225 -11.51 44.49 34.98
C LYS A 225 -12.91 45.05 35.19
N LYS A 226 -13.97 44.22 35.19
CA LYS A 226 -15.35 44.69 35.49
C LYS A 226 -15.44 45.36 36.86
N ARG A 227 -14.80 44.79 37.89
CA ARG A 227 -14.78 45.35 39.25
C ARG A 227 -14.01 46.67 39.29
N TYR A 228 -12.87 46.77 38.62
CA TYR A 228 -12.06 48.00 38.52
C TYR A 228 -12.83 49.11 37.79
N PHE A 229 -13.44 48.81 36.64
CA PHE A 229 -14.30 49.75 35.92
C PHE A 229 -15.53 50.17 36.72
N SER A 230 -16.15 49.27 37.48
CA SER A 230 -17.29 49.61 38.35
C SER A 230 -16.90 50.52 39.51
N ASN A 231 -15.70 50.34 40.08
CA ASN A 231 -15.17 51.19 41.14
C ASN A 231 -14.75 52.56 40.60
N MET A 232 -14.12 52.64 39.42
CA MET A 232 -13.83 53.92 38.77
C MET A 232 -15.10 54.69 38.44
N LYS A 233 -16.14 54.02 37.92
CA LYS A 233 -17.43 54.67 37.60
C LYS A 233 -18.11 55.25 38.86
N LYS A 234 -18.01 54.56 39.99
CA LYS A 234 -18.50 55.06 41.29
C LYS A 234 -17.69 56.25 41.84
N MET A 235 -16.39 56.32 41.53
CA MET A 235 -15.55 57.48 41.89
C MET A 235 -15.88 58.71 41.04
N PHE A 236 -16.15 58.55 39.73
CA PHE A 236 -16.50 59.66 38.85
C PHE A 236 -17.94 60.17 38.98
N THR A 237 -18.84 59.42 39.64
CA THR A 237 -20.21 59.88 39.93
C THR A 237 -20.36 60.54 41.31
N ARG A 238 -19.29 60.66 42.10
CA ARG A 238 -19.37 61.17 43.48
C ARG A 238 -18.80 62.58 43.68
N SER A 239 -18.72 63.37 42.62
CA SER A 239 -18.41 64.80 42.69
C SER A 239 -19.18 65.53 41.60
N ASN A 240 -20.38 65.99 41.94
CA ASN A 240 -20.97 67.27 41.51
C ASN A 240 -22.42 67.32 41.99
N SER A 241 -22.61 67.78 43.22
CA SER A 241 -23.88 68.32 43.70
C SER A 241 -23.62 69.66 44.38
N THR A 242 -23.65 70.72 43.59
CA THR A 242 -23.95 72.09 44.02
C THR A 242 -25.00 72.66 43.05
N PRO A 243 -26.04 73.36 43.54
CA PRO A 243 -27.09 73.94 42.72
C PRO A 243 -26.79 75.41 42.39
N ASP A 244 -26.92 75.81 41.12
CA ASP A 244 -27.67 77.01 40.68
C ASP A 244 -27.38 77.41 39.22
N GLY A 245 -28.45 77.46 38.41
CA GLY A 245 -28.68 78.34 37.22
C GLY A 245 -27.86 78.14 35.92
N PRO A 246 -28.31 78.73 34.78
CA PRO A 246 -29.53 78.42 34.04
C PRO A 246 -29.26 77.92 32.58
N GLN A 247 -30.26 77.29 31.94
CA GLN A 247 -30.33 76.96 30.50
C GLN A 247 -30.35 78.25 29.61
N PRO A 248 -30.18 78.26 28.25
CA PRO A 248 -30.48 77.17 27.26
C PRO A 248 -29.60 77.10 25.97
N SER A 249 -29.94 76.14 25.09
CA SER A 249 -30.21 76.32 23.63
C SER A 249 -29.41 75.50 22.59
N ARG A 250 -30.16 75.19 21.53
CA ARG A 250 -29.98 74.22 20.42
C ARG A 250 -29.00 74.67 19.33
N LYS A 251 -28.49 73.69 18.56
CA LYS A 251 -28.32 73.58 17.08
C LYS A 251 -27.34 72.44 16.79
N SER A 252 -27.34 71.67 15.70
CA SER A 252 -28.18 71.50 14.51
C SER A 252 -27.61 70.28 13.74
N ASP A 253 -28.46 69.65 12.94
CA ASP A 253 -28.15 68.57 11.99
C ASP A 253 -27.01 68.88 11.00
N GLN A 254 -26.27 67.86 10.53
CA GLN A 254 -26.27 67.49 9.11
C GLN A 254 -25.45 66.24 8.75
N SER A 255 -26.03 65.52 7.79
CA SER A 255 -25.65 64.35 7.01
C SER A 255 -24.53 64.58 5.98
N THR A 256 -23.91 63.48 5.50
CA THR A 256 -23.61 63.09 4.08
C THR A 256 -22.49 62.02 4.07
N THR A 257 -22.73 60.75 3.70
CA THR A 257 -22.69 60.08 2.36
C THR A 257 -21.33 60.03 1.65
N ASP A 258 -20.79 58.81 1.43
CA ASP A 258 -20.40 58.21 0.12
C ASP A 258 -19.57 56.93 0.35
N LYS A 259 -19.98 55.73 -0.09
CA LYS A 259 -19.98 55.09 -1.43
C LYS A 259 -18.61 54.62 -1.98
N GLU A 260 -18.49 53.29 -1.96
CA GLU A 260 -18.05 52.39 -3.05
C GLU A 260 -16.61 52.39 -3.63
N ARG A 261 -16.09 51.15 -3.68
CA ARG A 261 -15.58 50.38 -4.86
C ARG A 261 -14.06 50.07 -4.97
N ARG A 262 -13.84 48.75 -4.90
CA ARG A 262 -13.20 47.83 -5.89
C ARG A 262 -11.67 47.57 -5.89
N LYS A 263 -11.40 46.28 -5.62
CA LYS A 263 -10.70 45.23 -6.43
C LYS A 263 -9.16 45.08 -6.40
N ASN A 264 -8.84 43.78 -6.24
CA ASN A 264 -7.74 42.98 -6.81
C ASN A 264 -6.35 42.99 -6.13
N GLY A 265 -6.12 41.92 -5.35
CA GLY A 265 -5.12 40.88 -5.63
C GLY A 265 -3.62 41.23 -5.61
N LYS A 266 -2.88 40.62 -4.68
CA LYS A 266 -1.58 39.96 -4.95
C LYS A 266 -1.04 39.16 -3.76
N LYS A 267 -0.60 37.94 -4.10
CA LYS A 267 0.49 37.10 -3.56
C LYS A 267 1.07 37.47 -2.18
N PHE A 268 0.93 36.54 -1.23
CA PHE A 268 1.80 36.46 -0.06
C PHE A 268 2.99 35.55 -0.35
N ILE A 269 4.18 36.15 -0.33
CA ILE A 269 5.48 35.50 -0.19
C ILE A 269 5.67 35.16 1.30
N ARG A 270 6.23 33.99 1.62
CA ARG A 270 6.85 33.73 2.93
C ARG A 270 8.19 32.99 2.76
N PRO A 271 9.09 33.14 3.74
CA PRO A 271 10.53 33.25 3.50
C PRO A 271 11.28 31.92 3.58
N GLY A 272 12.46 31.92 2.99
CA GLY A 272 13.36 30.77 2.89
C GLY A 272 13.89 30.26 4.23
N LYS A 273 14.26 28.98 4.20
CA LYS A 273 15.25 28.38 5.10
C LYS A 273 16.40 27.87 4.24
N SER A 274 17.59 28.33 4.61
CA SER A 274 18.90 27.96 4.11
C SER A 274 19.31 26.56 4.55
N THR A 275 19.89 25.79 3.64
CA THR A 275 20.84 24.70 3.96
C THR A 275 21.96 24.74 2.92
N ASN A 276 23.12 25.25 3.35
CA ASN A 276 24.47 24.92 2.86
C ASN A 276 25.11 24.13 4.02
N ALA A 277 26.02 23.18 3.87
CA ALA A 277 26.63 22.50 2.73
C ALA A 277 27.45 21.30 3.29
N ASP A 278 27.88 20.43 2.38
CA ASP A 278 29.11 19.63 2.37
C ASP A 278 29.35 18.52 3.41
N SER A 279 29.25 17.26 2.94
CA SER A 279 30.39 16.33 2.73
C SER A 279 29.96 15.17 1.84
#